data_AF-A0A3M0CUB9-F1
#
_entry.id   AF-A0A3M0CUB9-F1
#
_cell.length_a   1.000
_cell.length_b   1.000
_cell.length_c   1.000
_cell.angle_alpha   90.00
_cell.angle_beta   90.00
_cell.angle_gamma   90.00
#
_symmetry.space_group_name_H-M   'P 1'
#
loop_
_entity.id
_entity.type
_entity.pdbx_description
1 polymer ?
#
loop_
_entity_poly.entity_id
_entity_poly.type
_entity_poly.pdbx_seq_one_letter_code
_entity_poly.pdbx_strand_id
1 'polypeptide(L)'
;MVIRIESLTVENLRCFRGEHQLDLGRSDEPSIDVVFGSNGLGKTTLADSIQLCLTGEFDDEAPLVTYELVDELSPGEEVSAKVSAVISDSELGRRFRFTRKFQTSETRRGPVNSVDSLQVEEEENGDWVSTSSSEAINTVFPLPAFKFSKLDAESSVGVDDPWGGTSWSELVEAVGEAAAQQSAARGTELPEFFANNYDLGDEMIRRINDVLPKLDERDLYEVEERQDGLVARRKEDNSPAEMAHLSAGGQLIISHAAALVAGEVMPATPPLIGDTMFGRVDRPTRERMFEVIKQADRQVLLFSFDAELEGFDISPMFKLEQAGEGRESRIASVN
;
A
#
# COMPACT_ATOMS: atom_id res chain seq x y z
N MET A 1 -7.98 10.17 12.29
CA MET A 1 -8.71 8.89 12.46
C MET A 1 -7.83 7.81 11.85
N VAL A 2 -7.49 6.77 12.61
CA VAL A 2 -6.45 5.84 12.16
C VAL A 2 -7.04 4.45 11.97
N ILE A 3 -7.12 4.04 10.71
CA ILE A 3 -7.20 2.63 10.35
C ILE A 3 -5.82 2.01 10.54
N ARG A 4 -5.76 0.81 11.11
CA ARG A 4 -4.51 0.09 11.34
C ARG A 4 -4.59 -1.36 10.92
N ILE A 5 -3.55 -1.82 10.23
CA ILE A 5 -3.22 -3.24 10.09
C ILE A 5 -2.44 -3.62 11.34
N GLU A 6 -3.06 -4.39 12.23
CA GLU A 6 -2.48 -4.82 13.50
C GLU A 6 -1.67 -6.10 13.37
N SER A 7 -2.03 -6.95 12.42
CA SER A 7 -1.24 -8.15 12.15
C SER A 7 -1.36 -8.60 10.71
N LEU A 8 -0.29 -9.16 10.18
CA LEU A 8 -0.25 -9.85 8.90
C LEU A 8 0.31 -11.26 9.12
N THR A 9 -0.45 -12.27 8.72
CA THR A 9 -0.02 -13.67 8.76
C THR A 9 0.02 -14.22 7.34
N VAL A 10 1.15 -14.82 6.96
CA VAL A 10 1.32 -15.53 5.69
C VAL A 10 1.69 -16.98 5.96
N GLU A 11 1.05 -17.91 5.25
CA GLU A 11 1.32 -19.34 5.36
C GLU A 11 1.60 -19.90 3.96
N ASN A 12 2.79 -20.48 3.77
CA ASN A 12 3.22 -21.08 2.50
C ASN A 12 3.12 -20.12 1.29
N LEU A 13 3.30 -18.82 1.48
CA LEU A 13 3.14 -17.81 0.43
C LEU A 13 4.48 -17.50 -0.23
N ARG A 14 4.62 -17.83 -1.53
CA ARG A 14 5.86 -17.61 -2.30
C ARG A 14 7.10 -18.03 -1.49
N CYS A 15 8.07 -17.15 -1.26
CA CYS A 15 9.28 -17.49 -0.50
C CYS A 15 9.07 -17.81 1.00
N PHE A 16 7.87 -17.66 1.56
CA PHE A 16 7.59 -17.91 2.98
C PHE A 16 6.95 -19.29 3.20
N ARG A 17 7.77 -20.32 3.48
CA ARG A 17 7.29 -21.65 3.86
C ARG A 17 6.84 -21.69 5.33
N GLY A 18 5.74 -22.38 5.62
CA GLY A 18 5.15 -22.42 6.96
C GLY A 18 4.44 -21.11 7.31
N GLU A 19 4.00 -20.99 8.56
CA GLU A 19 3.29 -19.82 9.07
C GLU A 19 4.27 -18.77 9.60
N HIS A 20 4.12 -17.52 9.15
CA HIS A 20 4.85 -16.36 9.63
C HIS A 20 3.86 -15.26 10.01
N GLN A 21 4.02 -14.69 11.20
CA GLN A 21 3.16 -13.62 11.71
C GLN A 21 3.98 -12.36 11.99
N LEU A 22 3.48 -11.23 11.53
CA LEU A 22 3.98 -9.89 11.85
C LEU A 22 2.94 -9.18 12.71
N ASP A 23 3.29 -8.89 13.96
CA ASP A 23 2.50 -8.00 14.83
C ASP A 23 2.92 -6.54 14.58
N LEU A 24 2.01 -5.79 13.98
CA LEU A 24 2.19 -4.42 13.48
C LEU A 24 1.36 -3.44 14.35
N GLY A 25 1.54 -2.13 14.17
CA GLY A 25 0.68 -1.13 14.79
C GLY A 25 0.73 -1.12 16.33
N ARG A 26 1.92 -1.37 16.92
CA ARG A 26 2.11 -1.58 18.37
C ARG A 26 1.87 -0.33 19.25
N SER A 27 1.52 0.82 18.69
CA SER A 27 1.27 2.06 19.45
C SER A 27 -0.05 2.72 19.07
N ASP A 28 -0.65 3.42 20.03
CA ASP A 28 -1.83 4.26 19.83
C ASP A 28 -1.57 5.57 19.06
N GLU A 29 -0.32 5.86 18.71
CA GLU A 29 0.09 7.00 17.87
C GLU A 29 0.34 6.58 16.41
N PRO A 30 0.33 7.51 15.44
CA PRO A 30 0.78 7.24 14.07
C PRO A 30 2.13 6.54 14.09
N SER A 31 2.15 5.29 13.63
CA SER A 31 3.32 4.41 13.71
C SER A 31 3.86 4.12 12.32
N ILE A 32 5.18 4.13 12.22
CA ILE A 32 5.90 3.58 11.07
C ILE A 32 6.41 2.20 11.49
N ASP A 33 5.77 1.14 10.99
CA ASP A 33 6.22 -0.23 11.17
C ASP A 33 7.18 -0.58 10.02
N VAL A 34 8.42 -0.93 10.35
CA VAL A 34 9.46 -1.21 9.35
C VAL A 34 9.79 -2.70 9.28
N VAL A 35 9.67 -3.26 8.08
CA VAL A 35 10.14 -4.60 7.70
C VAL A 35 11.33 -4.42 6.76
N PHE A 36 12.53 -4.83 7.18
CA PHE A 36 13.73 -4.65 6.37
C PHE A 36 14.32 -5.96 5.85
N GLY A 37 14.89 -5.92 4.65
CA GLY A 37 15.60 -7.05 4.07
C GLY A 37 16.25 -6.74 2.73
N SER A 38 17.25 -7.53 2.35
CA SER A 38 17.86 -7.43 1.02
C SER A 38 16.86 -7.70 -0.10
N ASN A 39 17.23 -7.35 -1.33
CA ASN A 39 16.41 -7.64 -2.51
C ASN A 39 16.25 -9.16 -2.69
N GLY A 40 15.06 -9.59 -3.10
CA GLY A 40 14.72 -11.01 -3.29
C GLY A 40 14.31 -11.77 -2.03
N LEU A 41 14.33 -11.15 -0.83
CA LEU A 41 13.92 -11.81 0.42
C LEU A 41 12.41 -11.72 0.73
N GLY A 42 11.59 -11.32 -0.25
CA GLY A 42 10.13 -11.33 -0.09
C GLY A 42 9.48 -10.04 0.45
N LYS A 43 10.17 -8.90 0.43
CA LYS A 43 9.59 -7.59 0.82
C LYS A 43 8.30 -7.27 0.06
N THR A 44 8.38 -7.22 -1.26
CA THR A 44 7.25 -7.02 -2.17
C THR A 44 6.18 -8.09 -1.97
N THR A 45 6.57 -9.36 -1.72
CA THR A 45 5.59 -10.42 -1.39
C THR A 45 4.77 -10.10 -0.15
N LEU A 46 5.39 -9.57 0.92
CA LEU A 46 4.64 -9.18 2.12
C LEU A 46 3.78 -7.92 1.87
N ALA A 47 4.31 -6.92 1.18
CA ALA A 47 3.55 -5.72 0.81
C ALA A 47 2.30 -6.09 -0.03
N ASP A 48 2.49 -6.91 -1.07
CA ASP A 48 1.43 -7.39 -1.97
C ASP A 48 0.44 -8.30 -1.26
N SER A 49 0.87 -9.05 -0.23
CA SER A 49 0.00 -9.99 0.47
C SER A 49 -1.22 -9.33 1.10
N ILE A 50 -1.12 -8.05 1.49
CA ILE A 50 -2.24 -7.27 2.02
C ILE A 50 -3.28 -7.04 0.92
N GLN A 51 -2.86 -6.57 -0.26
CA GLN A 51 -3.72 -6.41 -1.43
C GLN A 51 -4.31 -7.74 -1.87
N LEU A 52 -3.48 -8.77 -2.02
CA LEU A 52 -3.89 -10.13 -2.35
C LEU A 52 -4.94 -10.68 -1.37
N CYS A 53 -4.81 -10.39 -0.07
CA CYS A 53 -5.79 -10.80 0.93
C CYS A 53 -7.14 -10.11 0.70
N LEU A 54 -7.16 -8.80 0.43
CA LEU A 54 -8.41 -8.03 0.32
C LEU A 54 -9.07 -8.08 -1.06
N THR A 55 -8.29 -8.16 -2.15
CA THR A 55 -8.80 -8.20 -3.53
C THR A 55 -8.83 -9.62 -4.09
N GLY A 56 -7.80 -10.42 -3.81
CA GLY A 56 -7.53 -11.70 -4.49
C GLY A 56 -6.82 -11.57 -5.82
N GLU A 57 -6.43 -10.34 -6.17
CA GLU A 57 -5.70 -10.03 -7.39
C GLU A 57 -4.20 -10.15 -7.15
N PHE A 58 -3.48 -10.53 -8.20
CA PHE A 58 -2.03 -10.68 -8.22
C PHE A 58 -1.51 -10.39 -9.63
N ASP A 59 -0.28 -9.89 -9.71
CA ASP A 59 0.26 -9.24 -10.91
C ASP A 59 0.99 -10.18 -11.89
N ASP A 60 1.06 -11.48 -11.60
CA ASP A 60 1.81 -12.46 -12.42
C ASP A 60 1.16 -13.84 -12.44
N GLU A 61 1.67 -14.76 -13.27
CA GLU A 61 1.21 -16.17 -13.29
C GLU A 61 2.05 -17.08 -12.37
N ALA A 62 2.95 -16.50 -11.55
CA ALA A 62 3.83 -17.30 -10.73
C ALA A 62 3.03 -18.03 -9.63
N PRO A 63 3.49 -19.21 -9.18
CA PRO A 63 2.88 -19.90 -8.05
C PRO A 63 2.68 -18.99 -6.83
N LEU A 64 1.45 -18.95 -6.32
CA LEU A 64 1.15 -18.26 -5.07
C LEU A 64 1.68 -19.04 -3.87
N VAL A 65 1.70 -20.36 -3.97
CA VAL A 65 2.26 -21.24 -2.94
C VAL A 65 3.77 -21.34 -3.09
N THR A 66 4.46 -21.61 -1.98
CA THR A 66 5.91 -21.78 -1.94
C THR A 66 6.44 -22.72 -3.01
N TYR A 67 7.45 -22.25 -3.75
CA TYR A 67 8.03 -22.97 -4.88
C TYR A 67 8.47 -24.37 -4.52
N GLU A 68 9.13 -24.55 -3.38
CA GLU A 68 9.58 -25.85 -2.89
C GLU A 68 8.41 -26.81 -2.64
N LEU A 69 7.26 -26.33 -2.16
CA LEU A 69 6.07 -27.16 -1.99
C LEU A 69 5.41 -27.51 -3.33
N VAL A 70 5.51 -26.61 -4.31
CA VAL A 70 4.99 -26.84 -5.67
C VAL A 70 5.88 -27.83 -6.42
N ASP A 71 7.20 -27.74 -6.27
CA ASP A 71 8.17 -28.67 -6.86
C ASP A 71 8.01 -30.11 -6.32
N GLU A 72 7.42 -30.26 -5.13
CA GLU A 72 7.08 -31.56 -4.52
C GLU A 72 5.79 -32.18 -5.12
N LEU A 73 5.00 -31.45 -5.91
CA LEU A 73 3.72 -31.92 -6.46
C LEU A 73 3.88 -32.88 -7.64
N SER A 74 3.01 -33.90 -7.66
CA SER A 74 2.72 -34.70 -8.86
C SER A 74 1.55 -34.10 -9.65
N PRO A 75 1.45 -34.35 -10.97
CA PRO A 75 0.32 -33.85 -11.76
C PRO A 75 -1.04 -34.28 -11.21
N GLY A 76 -1.90 -33.31 -10.90
CA GLY A 76 -3.20 -33.49 -10.28
C GLY A 76 -3.20 -33.34 -8.74
N GLU A 77 -2.04 -33.14 -8.12
CA GLU A 77 -1.94 -32.74 -6.72
C GLU A 77 -2.00 -31.21 -6.58
N GLU A 78 -2.36 -30.76 -5.40
CA GLU A 78 -2.48 -29.35 -5.04
C GLU A 78 -1.89 -29.10 -3.65
N VAL A 79 -1.39 -27.88 -3.46
CA VAL A 79 -0.98 -27.36 -2.16
C VAL A 79 -1.63 -25.99 -1.94
N SER A 80 -1.79 -25.58 -0.69
CA SER A 80 -2.46 -24.34 -0.33
C SER A 80 -1.55 -23.33 0.38
N ALA A 81 -1.83 -22.05 0.15
CA ALA A 81 -1.33 -20.93 0.91
C ALA A 81 -2.48 -20.17 1.57
N LYS A 82 -2.16 -19.36 2.58
CA LYS A 82 -3.14 -18.55 3.31
C LYS A 82 -2.52 -17.19 3.62
N VAL A 83 -3.31 -16.14 3.49
CA VAL A 83 -2.97 -14.82 4.02
C VAL A 83 -4.11 -14.36 4.92
N SER A 84 -3.76 -13.87 6.11
CA SER A 84 -4.71 -13.24 7.02
C SER A 84 -4.19 -11.88 7.50
N ALA A 85 -5.07 -10.89 7.52
CA ALA A 85 -4.78 -9.57 8.05
C ALA A 85 -5.84 -9.19 9.08
N VAL A 86 -5.41 -8.62 10.20
CA VAL A 86 -6.30 -8.01 11.19
C VAL A 86 -6.21 -6.50 11.02
N ILE A 87 -7.35 -5.86 10.75
CA ILE A 87 -7.44 -4.42 10.51
C ILE A 87 -8.46 -3.83 11.46
N SER A 88 -8.08 -2.78 12.18
CA SER A 88 -8.93 -2.07 13.12
C SER A 88 -9.24 -0.65 12.68
N ASP A 89 -10.39 -0.19 13.18
CA ASP A 89 -10.85 1.18 13.11
C ASP A 89 -10.94 1.74 14.54
N SER A 90 -10.01 2.63 14.87
CA SER A 90 -9.92 3.22 16.20
C SER A 90 -11.11 4.14 16.54
N GLU A 91 -11.76 4.75 15.54
CA GLU A 91 -12.90 5.66 15.78
C GLU A 91 -14.18 4.89 16.03
N LEU A 92 -14.40 3.82 15.26
CA LEU A 92 -15.58 2.96 15.42
C LEU A 92 -15.43 1.92 16.52
N GLY A 93 -14.20 1.67 17.00
CA GLY A 93 -13.89 0.57 17.92
C GLY A 93 -14.17 -0.79 17.31
N ARG A 94 -14.06 -0.91 15.98
CA ARG A 94 -14.33 -2.15 15.22
C ARG A 94 -13.04 -2.79 14.77
N ARG A 95 -13.02 -4.12 14.72
CA ARG A 95 -11.84 -4.88 14.34
C ARG A 95 -12.25 -6.06 13.47
N PHE A 96 -11.57 -6.22 12.35
CA PHE A 96 -11.89 -7.21 11.34
C PHE A 96 -10.69 -8.11 11.08
N ARG A 97 -10.94 -9.41 10.96
CA ARG A 97 -9.99 -10.39 10.45
C ARG A 97 -10.39 -10.77 9.05
N PHE A 98 -9.52 -10.46 8.10
CA PHE A 98 -9.61 -10.89 6.72
C PHE A 98 -8.78 -12.15 6.56
N THR A 99 -9.31 -13.17 5.90
CA THR A 99 -8.59 -14.40 5.58
C THR A 99 -8.88 -14.83 4.15
N ARG A 100 -7.83 -15.04 3.37
CA ARG A 100 -7.93 -15.60 2.03
C ARG A 100 -7.03 -16.82 1.89
N LYS A 101 -7.57 -17.86 1.25
CA LYS A 101 -6.85 -19.08 0.91
C LYS A 101 -6.61 -19.12 -0.60
N PHE A 102 -5.51 -19.75 -0.97
CA PHE A 102 -5.06 -19.91 -2.33
C PHE A 102 -4.65 -21.36 -2.52
N GLN A 103 -4.81 -21.89 -3.72
CA GLN A 103 -4.28 -23.20 -4.06
C GLN A 103 -3.42 -23.08 -5.31
N THR A 104 -2.32 -23.83 -5.34
CA THR A 104 -1.54 -24.05 -6.56
C THR A 104 -1.62 -25.53 -6.88
N SER A 105 -2.07 -25.85 -8.09
CA SER A 105 -2.22 -27.22 -8.58
C SER A 105 -1.25 -27.48 -9.73
N GLU A 106 -0.58 -28.64 -9.71
CA GLU A 106 0.34 -29.01 -10.79
C GLU A 106 -0.45 -29.64 -11.95
N THR A 107 -0.38 -29.00 -13.12
CA THR A 107 -1.04 -29.49 -14.34
C THR A 107 0.00 -29.95 -15.37
N ARG A 108 -0.44 -30.63 -16.43
CA ARG A 108 0.47 -31.00 -17.55
C ARG A 108 1.12 -29.80 -18.26
N ARG A 109 0.64 -28.58 -18.01
CA ARG A 109 1.14 -27.33 -18.59
C ARG A 109 1.92 -26.48 -17.58
N GLY A 110 2.15 -27.00 -16.37
CA GLY A 110 2.75 -26.28 -15.25
C GLY A 110 1.71 -25.93 -14.16
N PRO A 111 2.17 -25.20 -13.13
CA PRO A 111 1.34 -24.84 -11.98
C PRO A 111 0.24 -23.85 -12.36
N VAL A 112 -0.94 -24.02 -11.76
CA VAL A 112 -2.09 -23.12 -11.93
C VAL A 112 -2.62 -22.72 -10.56
N ASN A 113 -2.83 -21.42 -10.37
CA ASN A 113 -3.36 -20.86 -9.13
C ASN A 113 -4.89 -20.79 -9.15
N SER A 114 -5.50 -21.03 -8.00
CA SER A 114 -6.89 -20.69 -7.68
C SER A 114 -6.93 -19.84 -6.41
N VAL A 115 -7.95 -18.98 -6.32
CA VAL A 115 -8.13 -18.03 -5.23
C VAL A 115 -9.52 -18.24 -4.65
N ASP A 116 -9.59 -18.51 -3.34
CA ASP A 116 -10.86 -18.68 -2.64
C ASP A 116 -11.53 -17.32 -2.36
N SER A 117 -12.84 -17.36 -2.07
CA SER A 117 -13.58 -16.21 -1.58
C SER A 117 -13.03 -15.71 -0.24
N LEU A 118 -12.95 -14.39 -0.09
CA LEU A 118 -12.56 -13.73 1.16
C LEU A 118 -13.48 -14.13 2.33
N GLN A 119 -12.89 -14.63 3.40
CA GLN A 119 -13.56 -14.83 4.67
C GLN A 119 -13.29 -13.62 5.56
N VAL A 120 -14.34 -13.10 6.19
CA VAL A 120 -14.21 -11.96 7.12
C VAL A 120 -14.95 -12.25 8.41
N GLU A 121 -14.27 -11.95 9.51
CA GLU A 121 -14.81 -12.01 10.87
C GLU A 121 -14.66 -10.63 11.53
N GLU A 122 -15.63 -10.22 12.33
CA GLU A 122 -15.59 -9.04 13.18
C GLU A 122 -15.45 -9.46 14.65
N GLU A 123 -14.67 -8.72 15.43
CA GLU A 123 -14.53 -8.96 16.87
C GLU A 123 -15.75 -8.41 17.63
N GLU A 124 -16.53 -9.31 18.23
CA GLU A 124 -17.70 -9.00 19.06
C GLU A 124 -17.54 -9.63 20.44
N ASN A 125 -17.48 -8.81 21.50
CA ASN A 125 -17.33 -9.28 22.89
C ASN A 125 -16.12 -10.22 23.13
N GLY A 126 -15.06 -10.09 22.33
CA GLY A 126 -13.85 -10.91 22.40
C GLY A 126 -13.88 -12.20 21.56
N ASP A 127 -14.99 -12.47 20.87
CA ASP A 127 -15.13 -13.58 19.93
C ASP A 127 -15.11 -13.06 18.48
N TRP A 128 -14.66 -13.89 17.56
CA TRP A 128 -14.65 -13.58 16.12
C TRP A 128 -15.91 -14.14 15.47
N VAL A 129 -16.70 -13.26 14.86
CA VAL A 129 -18.01 -13.58 14.28
C VAL A 129 -17.98 -13.29 12.79
N SER A 130 -18.40 -14.24 11.96
CA SER A 130 -18.45 -14.04 10.50
C SER A 130 -19.33 -12.85 10.13
N THR A 131 -18.84 -11.99 9.25
CA THR A 131 -19.53 -10.77 8.80
C THR A 131 -19.45 -10.58 7.28
N SER A 132 -20.11 -9.55 6.78
CA SER A 132 -20.08 -9.18 5.36
C SER A 132 -18.69 -8.67 4.96
N SER A 133 -18.09 -9.32 3.95
CA SER A 133 -16.79 -8.90 3.43
C SER A 133 -16.83 -7.49 2.84
N SER A 134 -17.90 -7.15 2.11
CA SER A 134 -18.05 -5.83 1.48
C SER A 134 -18.22 -4.72 2.51
N GLU A 135 -18.98 -4.98 3.58
CA GLU A 135 -19.14 -3.99 4.65
C GLU A 135 -17.81 -3.73 5.37
N ALA A 136 -17.10 -4.80 5.73
CA ALA A 136 -15.81 -4.69 6.40
C ALA A 136 -14.77 -3.99 5.52
N ILE A 137 -14.60 -4.42 4.26
CA ILE A 137 -13.71 -3.77 3.28
C ILE A 137 -14.02 -2.29 3.17
N ASN A 138 -15.28 -1.94 2.90
CA ASN A 138 -15.66 -0.54 2.71
C ASN A 138 -15.44 0.29 3.99
N THR A 139 -15.61 -0.32 5.16
CA THR A 139 -15.35 0.34 6.44
C THR A 139 -13.86 0.69 6.59
N VAL A 140 -12.96 -0.28 6.47
CA VAL A 140 -11.54 -0.08 6.84
C VAL A 140 -10.60 0.19 5.68
N PHE A 141 -10.77 -0.46 4.53
CA PHE A 141 -9.83 -0.36 3.42
C PHE A 141 -10.56 -0.62 2.09
N PRO A 142 -11.36 0.35 1.59
CA PRO A 142 -12.06 0.23 0.31
C PRO A 142 -11.05 -0.07 -0.81
N LEU A 143 -11.36 -1.05 -1.68
CA LEU A 143 -10.38 -1.58 -2.64
C LEU A 143 -9.77 -0.52 -3.58
N PRO A 144 -10.50 0.49 -4.09
CA PRO A 144 -9.90 1.54 -4.92
C PRO A 144 -8.77 2.31 -4.20
N ALA A 145 -8.74 2.31 -2.86
CA ALA A 145 -7.70 2.97 -2.08
C ALA A 145 -6.29 2.38 -2.30
N PHE A 146 -6.17 1.14 -2.79
CA PHE A 146 -4.86 0.57 -3.12
C PHE A 146 -4.09 1.40 -4.16
N LYS A 147 -4.78 2.11 -5.06
CA LYS A 147 -4.15 2.96 -6.08
C LYS A 147 -3.34 4.14 -5.52
N PHE A 148 -3.61 4.54 -4.28
CA PHE A 148 -2.93 5.67 -3.63
C PHE A 148 -2.40 5.36 -2.23
N SER A 149 -2.60 4.12 -1.77
CA SER A 149 -2.14 3.66 -0.45
C SER A 149 -0.99 2.67 -0.54
N LYS A 150 -0.67 2.16 -1.74
CA LYS A 150 0.54 1.36 -1.99
C LYS A 150 1.48 2.17 -2.88
N LEU A 151 2.67 2.47 -2.36
CA LEU A 151 3.69 3.26 -3.06
C LEU A 151 4.96 2.46 -3.22
N ASP A 152 5.56 2.60 -4.39
CA ASP A 152 6.88 2.07 -4.67
C ASP A 152 7.69 3.08 -5.50
N ALA A 153 8.96 2.79 -5.76
CA ALA A 153 9.81 3.70 -6.54
C ALA A 153 9.52 3.66 -8.05
N GLU A 154 8.83 2.65 -8.55
CA GLU A 154 8.64 2.36 -9.97
C GLU A 154 7.31 2.90 -10.53
N SER A 155 6.24 2.77 -9.76
CA SER A 155 4.88 3.15 -10.07
C SER A 155 4.63 4.63 -9.78
N SER A 156 3.82 5.27 -10.62
CA SER A 156 3.41 6.66 -10.44
C SER A 156 1.94 6.78 -10.04
N VAL A 157 1.62 7.77 -9.20
CA VAL A 157 0.27 8.04 -8.68
C VAL A 157 -0.11 9.48 -9.02
N GLY A 158 -1.20 9.65 -9.76
CA GLY A 158 -1.66 10.97 -10.22
C GLY A 158 -0.79 11.58 -11.31
N VAL A 159 0.07 10.77 -11.95
CA VAL A 159 0.96 11.18 -13.03
C VAL A 159 0.69 10.31 -14.23
N ASP A 160 0.44 10.93 -15.38
CA ASP A 160 0.23 10.21 -16.63
C ASP A 160 1.53 9.57 -17.13
N ASP A 161 1.67 8.26 -16.92
CA ASP A 161 2.81 7.45 -17.35
C ASP A 161 2.38 6.39 -18.38
N PRO A 162 2.94 6.43 -19.61
CA PRO A 162 2.67 5.41 -20.63
C PRO A 162 3.06 3.97 -20.25
N TRP A 163 3.92 3.80 -19.25
CA TRP A 163 4.50 2.50 -18.87
C TRP A 163 3.82 1.85 -17.66
N GLY A 164 2.82 2.50 -17.08
CA GLY A 164 2.05 1.99 -15.95
C GLY A 164 2.02 2.95 -14.76
N GLY A 165 0.98 2.84 -13.95
CA GLY A 165 0.70 3.75 -12.84
C GLY A 165 -0.79 4.09 -12.77
N THR A 166 -1.12 5.06 -11.93
CA THR A 166 -2.47 5.62 -11.84
C THR A 166 -2.44 7.04 -12.40
N SER A 167 -3.19 7.29 -13.47
CA SER A 167 -3.32 8.63 -14.05
C SER A 167 -4.01 9.61 -13.09
N TRP A 168 -3.98 10.91 -13.38
CA TRP A 168 -4.69 11.90 -12.56
C TRP A 168 -6.19 11.63 -12.47
N SER A 169 -6.83 11.34 -13.61
CA SER A 169 -8.27 11.07 -13.66
C SER A 169 -8.65 9.79 -12.93
N GLU A 170 -7.85 8.72 -13.09
CA GLU A 170 -8.03 7.46 -12.37
C GLU A 170 -7.83 7.61 -10.86
N LEU A 171 -6.90 8.48 -10.44
CA LEU A 171 -6.66 8.78 -9.02
C LEU A 171 -7.88 9.48 -8.42
N VAL A 172 -8.37 10.55 -9.06
CA VAL A 172 -9.54 11.30 -8.59
C VAL A 172 -10.78 10.40 -8.54
N GLU A 173 -10.99 9.57 -9.56
CA GLU A 173 -12.08 8.59 -9.58
C GLU A 173 -11.96 7.58 -8.44
N ALA A 174 -10.77 7.02 -8.22
CA ALA A 174 -10.53 6.04 -7.15
C ALA A 174 -10.73 6.64 -5.76
N VAL A 175 -10.30 7.90 -5.54
CA VAL A 175 -10.54 8.62 -4.28
C VAL A 175 -12.03 8.86 -4.07
N GLY A 176 -12.75 9.32 -5.11
CA GLY A 176 -14.20 9.52 -5.03
C GLY A 176 -14.97 8.23 -4.74
N GLU A 177 -14.62 7.14 -5.43
CA GLU A 177 -15.24 5.82 -5.22
C GLU A 177 -14.96 5.28 -3.82
N ALA A 178 -13.68 5.28 -3.39
CA ALA A 178 -13.27 4.80 -2.09
C ALA A 178 -13.95 5.62 -0.96
N ALA A 179 -13.97 6.95 -1.08
CA ALA A 179 -14.61 7.83 -0.11
C ALA A 179 -16.12 7.58 -0.03
N ALA A 180 -16.80 7.39 -1.17
CA ALA A 180 -18.23 7.07 -1.19
C ALA A 180 -18.55 5.72 -0.53
N GLN A 181 -17.78 4.68 -0.85
CA GLN A 181 -17.90 3.36 -0.23
C GLN A 181 -17.72 3.44 1.28
N GLN A 182 -16.67 4.12 1.72
CA GLN A 182 -16.33 4.25 3.13
C GLN A 182 -17.33 5.12 3.89
N SER A 183 -17.79 6.23 3.30
CA SER A 183 -18.81 7.09 3.90
C SER A 183 -20.14 6.36 4.08
N ALA A 184 -20.54 5.55 3.10
CA ALA A 184 -21.76 4.74 3.19
C ALA A 184 -21.65 3.66 4.28
N ALA A 185 -20.50 2.99 4.40
CA ALA A 185 -20.27 1.97 5.42
C ALA A 185 -20.20 2.55 6.85
N ARG A 186 -19.70 3.79 6.98
CA ARG A 186 -19.56 4.49 8.27
C ARG A 186 -20.78 5.32 8.67
N GLY A 187 -21.67 5.62 7.74
CA GLY A 187 -22.79 6.54 7.96
C GLY A 187 -22.34 7.99 8.16
N THR A 188 -21.22 8.39 7.56
CA THR A 188 -20.70 9.76 7.60
C THR A 188 -21.16 10.54 6.37
N GLU A 189 -21.12 11.88 6.43
CA GLU A 189 -21.33 12.74 5.27
C GLU A 189 -19.99 13.12 4.64
N LEU A 190 -19.95 13.18 3.31
CA LEU A 190 -18.77 13.67 2.58
C LEU A 190 -18.80 15.20 2.48
N PRO A 191 -17.64 15.87 2.57
CA PRO A 191 -17.52 17.29 2.26
C PRO A 191 -18.04 17.66 0.87
N GLU A 192 -18.42 18.93 0.68
CA GLU A 192 -18.99 19.43 -0.60
C GLU A 192 -18.08 19.19 -1.81
N PHE A 193 -16.76 19.20 -1.63
CA PHE A 193 -15.81 18.95 -2.72
C PHE A 193 -15.87 17.51 -3.28
N PHE A 194 -16.56 16.58 -2.64
CA PHE A 194 -16.85 15.25 -3.21
C PHE A 194 -18.09 15.23 -4.13
N ALA A 195 -18.75 16.37 -4.37
CA ALA A 195 -19.96 16.43 -5.19
C ALA A 195 -19.74 15.94 -6.63
N ASN A 196 -18.53 16.11 -7.17
CA ASN A 196 -18.12 15.61 -8.47
C ASN A 196 -16.57 15.56 -8.57
N ASN A 197 -16.05 14.88 -9.59
CA ASN A 197 -14.61 14.70 -9.77
C ASN A 197 -13.85 16.02 -10.01
N TYR A 198 -14.51 17.05 -10.56
CA TYR A 198 -13.85 18.34 -10.83
C TYR A 198 -13.55 19.07 -9.51
N ASP A 199 -14.55 19.21 -8.63
CA ASP A 199 -14.37 19.86 -7.33
C ASP A 199 -13.40 19.07 -6.43
N LEU A 200 -13.42 17.73 -6.51
CA LEU A 200 -12.49 16.86 -5.79
C LEU A 200 -11.06 17.05 -6.30
N GLY A 201 -10.88 17.07 -7.63
CA GLY A 201 -9.59 17.32 -8.26
C GLY A 201 -9.00 18.68 -7.87
N ASP A 202 -9.81 19.74 -7.92
CA ASP A 202 -9.41 21.11 -7.53
C ASP A 202 -8.95 21.16 -6.06
N GLU A 203 -9.69 20.54 -5.14
CA GLU A 203 -9.31 20.50 -3.73
C GLU A 203 -8.04 19.65 -3.49
N MET A 204 -7.89 18.53 -4.20
CA MET A 204 -6.68 17.72 -4.13
C MET A 204 -5.46 18.48 -4.66
N ILE A 205 -5.54 19.15 -5.81
CA ILE A 205 -4.45 19.97 -6.38
C ILE A 205 -4.02 21.06 -5.40
N ARG A 206 -4.99 21.74 -4.78
CA ARG A 206 -4.73 22.76 -3.77
C ARG A 206 -3.89 22.17 -2.61
N ARG A 207 -4.30 21.03 -2.07
CA ARG A 207 -3.57 20.35 -0.99
C ARG A 207 -2.21 19.80 -1.43
N ILE A 208 -2.08 19.31 -2.67
CA ILE A 208 -0.80 18.86 -3.21
C ILE A 208 0.19 20.02 -3.22
N ASN A 209 -0.22 21.19 -3.71
CA ASN A 209 0.59 22.40 -3.70
C ASN A 209 0.96 22.89 -2.29
N ASP A 210 0.13 22.62 -1.27
CA ASP A 210 0.44 22.90 0.14
C ASP A 210 1.50 21.92 0.73
N VAL A 211 1.56 20.69 0.21
CA VAL A 211 2.45 19.62 0.69
C VAL A 211 3.80 19.61 -0.03
N LEU A 212 3.86 19.92 -1.32
CA LEU A 212 5.08 19.89 -2.14
C LEU A 212 6.29 20.63 -1.52
N PRO A 213 6.15 21.86 -0.97
CA PRO A 213 7.28 22.57 -0.34
C PRO A 213 7.86 21.87 0.89
N LYS A 214 7.10 20.96 1.50
CA LYS A 214 7.57 20.16 2.65
C LYS A 214 8.39 18.96 2.19
N LEU A 215 8.11 18.42 1.00
CA LEU A 215 8.78 17.24 0.44
C LEU A 215 10.09 17.59 -0.29
N ASP A 216 10.22 18.78 -0.86
CA ASP A 216 11.43 19.24 -1.56
C ASP A 216 11.85 20.63 -1.07
N GLU A 217 13.08 20.75 -0.56
CA GLU A 217 13.65 22.04 -0.13
C GLU A 217 13.71 23.07 -1.24
N ARG A 218 13.96 22.60 -2.45
CA ARG A 218 14.17 23.47 -3.61
C ARG A 218 12.86 24.12 -4.06
N ASP A 219 11.73 23.55 -3.64
CA ASP A 219 10.38 24.05 -3.92
C ASP A 219 10.21 24.46 -5.39
N LEU A 220 10.58 23.56 -6.30
CA LEU A 220 10.73 23.90 -7.72
C LEU A 220 9.42 23.97 -8.49
N TYR A 221 8.40 23.26 -8.02
CA TYR A 221 7.20 22.95 -8.78
C TYR A 221 5.93 23.34 -8.04
N GLU A 222 4.95 23.81 -8.79
CA GLU A 222 3.53 23.68 -8.47
C GLU A 222 2.89 22.74 -9.48
N VAL A 223 1.73 22.18 -9.14
CA VAL A 223 0.95 21.35 -10.05
C VAL A 223 -0.39 22.00 -10.36
N GLU A 224 -0.88 21.74 -11.55
CA GLU A 224 -2.20 22.14 -12.04
C GLU A 224 -2.76 21.04 -12.94
N GLU A 225 -4.09 20.97 -13.08
CA GLU A 225 -4.73 20.07 -14.04
C GLU A 225 -4.89 20.75 -15.40
N ARG A 226 -4.58 20.01 -16.46
CA ARG A 226 -4.84 20.37 -17.85
C ARG A 226 -5.61 19.23 -18.53
N GLN A 227 -5.95 19.43 -19.81
CA GLN A 227 -6.71 18.42 -20.59
C GLN A 227 -6.11 17.02 -20.57
N ASP A 228 -4.78 16.94 -20.50
CA ASP A 228 -4.03 15.67 -20.55
C ASP A 228 -3.63 15.16 -19.15
N GLY A 229 -4.22 15.72 -18.08
CA GLY A 229 -3.97 15.31 -16.70
C GLY A 229 -3.15 16.32 -15.89
N LEU A 230 -2.45 15.82 -14.87
CA LEU A 230 -1.68 16.65 -13.94
C LEU A 230 -0.38 17.10 -14.61
N VAL A 231 -0.09 18.40 -14.57
CA VAL A 231 1.16 18.97 -15.08
C VAL A 231 1.89 19.75 -14.00
N ALA A 232 3.21 19.77 -14.09
CA ALA A 232 4.02 20.63 -13.24
C ALA A 232 4.26 21.99 -13.89
N ARG A 233 4.45 23.00 -13.06
CA ARG A 233 4.79 24.37 -13.43
C ARG A 233 6.00 24.79 -12.61
N ARG A 234 7.06 25.25 -13.27
CA ARG A 234 8.26 25.73 -12.56
C ARG A 234 7.96 27.04 -11.88
N LYS A 235 8.28 27.16 -10.58
CA LYS A 235 8.08 28.40 -9.81
C LYS A 235 8.99 29.54 -10.26
N GLU A 236 10.20 29.23 -10.74
CA GLU A 236 11.21 30.24 -11.13
C GLU A 236 10.75 31.15 -12.27
N ASP A 237 10.19 30.58 -13.34
CA ASP A 237 9.89 31.29 -14.59
C ASP A 237 8.44 31.10 -15.07
N ASN A 238 7.61 30.41 -14.27
CA ASN A 238 6.23 30.09 -14.60
C ASN A 238 6.09 29.24 -15.88
N SER A 239 7.16 28.54 -16.29
CA SER A 239 7.13 27.69 -17.48
C SER A 239 6.40 26.37 -17.20
N PRO A 240 5.60 25.86 -18.15
CA PRO A 240 5.03 24.53 -18.05
C PRO A 240 6.15 23.49 -18.13
N ALA A 241 6.05 22.47 -17.28
CA ALA A 241 6.89 21.29 -17.30
C ALA A 241 5.97 20.08 -17.37
N GLU A 242 5.91 19.44 -18.55
CA GLU A 242 5.23 18.15 -18.68
C GLU A 242 5.84 17.17 -17.68
N MET A 243 4.99 16.38 -17.02
CA MET A 243 5.43 15.46 -15.97
C MET A 243 6.49 14.49 -16.50
N ALA A 244 6.29 13.98 -17.72
CA ALA A 244 7.24 13.09 -18.40
C ALA A 244 8.65 13.70 -18.62
N HIS A 245 8.78 15.03 -18.57
CA HIS A 245 10.05 15.74 -18.76
C HIS A 245 10.72 16.16 -17.45
N LEU A 246 10.09 15.90 -16.31
CA LEU A 246 10.73 16.10 -15.00
C LEU A 246 11.82 15.04 -14.76
N SER A 247 12.74 15.36 -13.85
CA SER A 247 13.64 14.33 -13.31
C SER A 247 12.84 13.24 -12.59
N ALA A 248 13.34 12.01 -12.56
CA ALA A 248 12.68 10.90 -11.86
C ALA A 248 12.38 11.23 -10.39
N GLY A 249 13.27 11.95 -9.69
CA GLY A 249 13.02 12.42 -8.33
C GLY A 249 11.88 13.45 -8.25
N GLY A 250 11.78 14.36 -9.21
CA GLY A 250 10.68 15.33 -9.28
C GLY A 250 9.32 14.69 -9.52
N GLN A 251 9.26 13.69 -10.41
CA GLN A 251 8.04 12.88 -10.61
C GLN A 251 7.67 12.12 -9.34
N LEU A 252 8.65 11.52 -8.66
CA LEU A 252 8.44 10.78 -7.42
C LEU A 252 7.86 11.66 -6.32
N ILE A 253 8.41 12.87 -6.12
CA ILE A 253 7.93 13.83 -5.12
C ILE A 253 6.47 14.21 -5.37
N ILE A 254 6.10 14.52 -6.62
CA ILE A 254 4.72 14.88 -6.98
C ILE A 254 3.78 13.68 -6.81
N SER A 255 4.21 12.49 -7.27
CA SER A 255 3.46 11.24 -7.12
C SER A 255 3.17 10.94 -5.64
N HIS A 256 4.18 11.08 -4.78
CA HIS A 256 4.02 10.90 -3.33
C HIS A 256 3.10 11.95 -2.73
N ALA A 257 3.24 13.22 -3.12
CA ALA A 257 2.34 14.28 -2.66
C ALA A 257 0.87 13.98 -3.00
N ALA A 258 0.61 13.53 -4.23
CA ALA A 258 -0.73 13.14 -4.68
C ALA A 258 -1.29 11.97 -3.85
N ALA A 259 -0.48 10.95 -3.58
CA ALA A 259 -0.87 9.80 -2.77
C ALA A 259 -1.11 10.14 -1.28
N LEU A 260 -0.28 11.00 -0.68
CA LEU A 260 -0.49 11.50 0.69
C LEU A 260 -1.84 12.22 0.76
N VAL A 261 -2.07 13.17 -0.15
CA VAL A 261 -3.30 13.97 -0.19
C VAL A 261 -4.53 13.11 -0.46
N ALA A 262 -4.45 12.15 -1.38
CA ALA A 262 -5.52 11.20 -1.67
C ALA A 262 -5.97 10.43 -0.42
N GLY A 263 -5.02 10.00 0.43
CA GLY A 263 -5.35 9.39 1.71
C GLY A 263 -5.93 10.36 2.75
N GLU A 264 -5.45 11.60 2.78
CA GLU A 264 -5.88 12.64 3.74
C GLU A 264 -7.31 13.18 3.48
N VAL A 265 -7.80 13.11 2.23
CA VAL A 265 -9.17 13.54 1.91
C VAL A 265 -10.22 12.48 2.20
N MET A 266 -9.82 11.22 2.38
CA MET A 266 -10.71 10.11 2.71
C MET A 266 -11.44 10.36 4.05
N PRO A 267 -12.67 9.86 4.23
CA PRO A 267 -13.36 9.89 5.52
C PRO A 267 -12.47 9.35 6.64
N ALA A 268 -11.87 8.17 6.43
CA ALA A 268 -10.83 7.58 7.25
C ALA A 268 -9.60 7.24 6.42
N THR A 269 -8.48 7.79 6.84
CA THR A 269 -7.22 7.66 6.12
C THR A 269 -6.74 6.19 6.15
N PRO A 270 -6.58 5.55 4.98
CA PRO A 270 -6.06 4.19 4.90
C PRO A 270 -4.57 4.14 5.29
N PRO A 271 -4.08 3.00 5.79
CA PRO A 271 -2.66 2.76 5.99
C PRO A 271 -1.86 2.94 4.70
N LEU A 272 -0.67 3.52 4.81
CA LEU A 272 0.28 3.61 3.69
C LEU A 272 1.19 2.37 3.69
N ILE A 273 1.30 1.71 2.55
CA ILE A 273 2.19 0.58 2.30
C ILE A 273 3.29 1.06 1.36
N GLY A 274 4.51 1.25 1.86
CA GLY A 274 5.66 1.64 1.07
C GLY A 274 6.57 0.45 0.78
N ASP A 275 6.74 0.08 -0.49
CA ASP A 275 7.77 -0.87 -0.93
C ASP A 275 8.89 -0.14 -1.64
N THR A 276 10.03 0.03 -0.97
CA THR A 276 11.20 0.71 -1.56
C THR A 276 10.87 2.13 -2.08
N MET A 277 10.00 2.85 -1.37
CA MET A 277 9.38 4.08 -1.85
C MET A 277 10.34 5.29 -2.00
N PHE A 278 11.58 5.20 -1.48
CA PHE A 278 12.58 6.28 -1.54
C PHE A 278 13.70 6.03 -2.57
N GLY A 279 13.63 4.96 -3.37
CA GLY A 279 14.73 4.47 -4.20
C GLY A 279 15.28 5.40 -5.32
N ARG A 280 14.64 6.55 -5.61
CA ARG A 280 14.97 7.43 -6.76
C ARG A 280 15.25 8.90 -6.39
N VAL A 281 15.46 9.19 -5.11
CA VAL A 281 15.73 10.55 -4.62
C VAL A 281 17.07 10.64 -3.89
N ASP A 282 17.63 11.84 -3.85
CA ASP A 282 18.84 12.09 -3.07
C ASP A 282 18.56 12.06 -1.56
N ARG A 283 19.62 11.93 -0.76
CA ARG A 283 19.50 11.80 0.70
C ARG A 283 18.72 12.97 1.36
N PRO A 284 18.97 14.25 1.03
CA PRO A 284 18.20 15.35 1.63
C PRO A 284 16.71 15.28 1.32
N THR A 285 16.32 14.96 0.08
CA THR A 285 14.91 14.80 -0.30
C THR A 285 14.29 13.63 0.45
N ARG A 286 15.00 12.50 0.52
CA ARG A 286 14.56 11.30 1.23
C ARG A 286 14.30 11.57 2.73
N GLU A 287 15.19 12.29 3.41
CA GLU A 287 15.04 12.70 4.82
C GLU A 287 13.78 13.56 5.02
N ARG A 288 13.47 14.47 4.10
CA ARG A 288 12.23 15.28 4.15
C ARG A 288 10.98 14.47 3.89
N MET A 289 10.99 13.59 2.89
CA MET A 289 9.87 12.69 2.62
C MET A 289 9.54 11.84 3.84
N PHE A 290 10.57 11.30 4.50
CA PHE A 290 10.41 10.54 5.74
C PHE A 290 9.79 11.38 6.86
N GLU A 291 10.25 12.61 7.08
CA GLU A 291 9.68 13.50 8.10
C GLU A 291 8.21 13.85 7.83
N VAL A 292 7.81 14.06 6.57
CA VAL A 292 6.41 14.29 6.20
C VAL A 292 5.56 13.04 6.49
N ILE A 293 6.05 11.86 6.10
CA ILE A 293 5.36 10.58 6.34
C ILE A 293 5.23 10.29 7.83
N LYS A 294 6.27 10.58 8.63
CA LYS A 294 6.29 10.43 10.09
C LYS A 294 5.28 11.33 10.80
N GLN A 295 4.95 12.47 10.21
CA GLN A 295 3.98 13.41 10.76
C GLN A 295 2.55 13.19 10.22
N ALA A 296 2.36 12.27 9.27
CA ALA A 296 1.04 11.97 8.73
C ALA A 296 0.17 11.27 9.79
N ASP A 297 -1.12 11.62 9.88
CA ASP A 297 -2.08 10.99 10.80
C ASP A 297 -2.56 9.62 10.27
N ARG A 298 -1.63 8.72 9.98
CA ARG A 298 -1.91 7.37 9.48
C ARG A 298 -0.81 6.37 9.84
N GLN A 299 -1.15 5.08 9.84
CA GLN A 299 -0.14 4.03 9.91
C GLN A 299 0.64 3.95 8.61
N VAL A 300 1.94 3.68 8.71
CA VAL A 300 2.82 3.47 7.57
C VAL A 300 3.55 2.14 7.75
N LEU A 301 3.40 1.23 6.79
CA LEU A 301 4.16 -0.01 6.69
C LEU A 301 5.27 0.18 5.67
N LEU A 302 6.53 0.18 6.10
CA LEU A 302 7.68 0.33 5.21
C LEU A 302 8.40 -1.00 5.01
N PHE A 303 8.39 -1.47 3.78
CA PHE A 303 9.20 -2.58 3.30
C PHE A 303 10.45 -2.02 2.63
N SER A 304 11.60 -2.08 3.31
CA SER A 304 12.78 -1.29 2.94
C SER A 304 14.10 -2.07 3.13
N PHE A 305 15.24 -1.45 2.82
CA PHE A 305 16.58 -2.02 3.01
C PHE A 305 17.54 -1.01 3.64
N ASP A 306 18.68 -1.47 4.17
CA ASP A 306 19.58 -0.67 5.02
C ASP A 306 19.98 0.68 4.40
N ALA A 307 20.40 0.69 3.13
CA ALA A 307 20.84 1.91 2.47
C ALA A 307 19.69 2.91 2.19
N GLU A 308 18.43 2.44 2.15
CA GLU A 308 17.26 3.30 2.02
C GLU A 308 16.90 3.99 3.35
N LEU A 309 17.07 3.29 4.47
CA LEU A 309 16.79 3.82 5.82
C LEU A 309 17.96 4.60 6.43
N GLU A 310 19.11 4.65 5.76
CA GLU A 310 20.30 5.33 6.27
C GLU A 310 20.01 6.80 6.60
N GLY A 311 20.22 7.17 7.86
CA GLY A 311 20.00 8.52 8.37
C GLY A 311 18.65 8.73 9.07
N PHE A 312 17.74 7.76 9.00
CA PHE A 312 16.44 7.85 9.67
C PHE A 312 16.56 7.41 11.13
N ASP A 313 15.91 8.17 12.02
CA ASP A 313 15.72 7.78 13.42
C ASP A 313 14.53 6.81 13.53
N ILE A 314 14.74 5.59 13.06
CA ILE A 314 13.75 4.51 13.08
C ILE A 314 14.42 3.15 13.23
N SER A 315 13.81 2.28 14.03
CA SER A 315 14.29 0.91 14.23
C SER A 315 13.38 -0.08 13.52
N PRO A 316 13.94 -1.04 12.75
CA PRO A 316 13.13 -2.10 12.16
C PRO A 316 12.47 -2.97 13.22
N MET A 317 11.24 -3.41 12.95
CA MET A 317 10.53 -4.38 13.79
C MET A 317 10.79 -5.80 13.36
N PHE A 318 10.95 -6.00 12.05
CA PHE A 318 11.15 -7.31 11.44
C PHE A 318 12.29 -7.27 10.44
N LYS A 319 13.07 -8.34 10.42
CA LYS A 319 14.14 -8.58 9.46
C LYS A 319 13.81 -9.80 8.62
N LEU A 320 13.93 -9.66 7.30
CA LEU A 320 13.88 -10.78 6.37
C LEU A 320 15.27 -11.36 6.20
N GLU A 321 15.38 -12.68 6.32
CA GLU A 321 16.65 -13.40 6.18
C GLU A 321 16.46 -14.64 5.30
N GLN A 322 17.49 -15.04 4.59
CA GLN A 322 17.45 -16.29 3.82
C GLN A 322 17.41 -17.49 4.77
N ALA A 323 16.47 -18.42 4.52
CA ALA A 323 16.36 -19.66 5.27
C ALA A 323 17.12 -20.78 4.52
N GLY A 324 18.34 -21.06 4.98
CA GLY A 324 19.17 -22.13 4.41
C GLY A 324 19.70 -21.80 3.00
N GLU A 325 19.93 -22.85 2.19
CA GLU A 325 20.46 -22.73 0.82
C GLU A 325 19.36 -22.60 -0.25
N GLY A 326 18.08 -22.65 0.15
CA GLY A 326 16.91 -22.61 -0.74
C GLY A 326 16.46 -21.18 -1.09
N ARG A 327 15.26 -21.08 -1.71
CA ARG A 327 14.59 -19.80 -2.01
C ARG A 327 13.73 -19.30 -0.84
N GLU A 328 13.68 -20.08 0.24
CA GLU A 328 12.90 -19.79 1.43
C GLU A 328 13.46 -18.57 2.17
N SER A 329 12.56 -17.71 2.66
CA SER A 329 12.85 -16.57 3.51
C SER A 329 12.19 -16.78 4.88
N ARG A 330 12.85 -16.28 5.93
CA ARG A 330 12.32 -16.23 7.30
C ARG A 330 12.12 -14.79 7.75
N ILE A 331 11.12 -14.58 8.59
CA ILE A 331 10.88 -13.31 9.28
C ILE A 331 11.39 -13.44 10.72
N ALA A 332 12.37 -12.61 11.08
CA ALA A 332 12.89 -12.51 12.44
C ALA A 332 12.42 -11.21 13.08
N SER A 333 11.82 -11.27 14.27
CA SER A 333 11.57 -10.06 15.05
C SER A 333 12.88 -9.50 15.59
N VAL A 334 13.03 -8.18 15.55
CA VAL A 334 14.27 -7.45 15.91
C VAL A 334 14.18 -6.84 17.32
N ASN A 335 13.00 -6.91 17.94
CA ASN A 335 12.68 -6.33 19.24
C ASN A 335 12.15 -7.38 20.22
#